data_AF-A0A2E2D495-F1
#
_entry.id   AF-A0A2E2D495-F1
#
_cell.length_a   1.000
_cell.length_b   1.000
_cell.length_c   1.000
_cell.angle_alpha   90.00
_cell.angle_beta   90.00
_cell.angle_gamma   90.00
#
_symmetry.space_group_name_H-M   'P 1'
#
loop_
_entity.id
_entity.type
_entity.pdbx_description
1 polymer ?
#
loop_
_entity_poly.entity_id
_entity_poly.type
_entity_poly.pdbx_seq_one_letter_code
_entity_poly.pdbx_strand_id
1 'polypeptide(L)'
;MTNPTLQRFLPFSFLVCLVLQASSAMANTGTGLEMTKPDHLYVVYTVEPDDVDESELEAIIDGQLYAANIQQNPRDDAQLFLRVEEHAGEYLLYLDFSRTMSYRVNGECYKKDGFVWGRYAKDIADMDELYESVEFLIDEFIEEYSKANKL
;
A
#
# COMPACT_ATOMS: atom_id res chain seq x y z
N MET A 1 -50.16 27.00 -0.15
CA MET A 1 -49.84 27.63 1.15
C MET A 1 -48.69 26.84 1.78
N THR A 2 -47.48 27.39 1.77
CA THR A 2 -46.30 26.75 2.38
C THR A 2 -46.29 27.04 3.88
N ASN A 3 -46.11 26.00 4.69
CA ASN A 3 -46.15 26.08 6.14
C ASN A 3 -44.93 26.91 6.64
N PRO A 4 -45.12 28.08 7.26
CA PRO A 4 -44.05 29.06 7.53
C PRO A 4 -42.98 28.54 8.51
N THR A 5 -43.29 27.51 9.30
CA THR A 5 -42.33 26.81 10.16
C THR A 5 -41.32 25.99 9.34
N LEU A 6 -41.73 25.39 8.21
CA LEU A 6 -40.85 24.52 7.40
C LEU A 6 -39.76 25.33 6.68
N GLN A 7 -40.09 26.53 6.19
CA GLN A 7 -39.12 27.44 5.55
C GLN A 7 -38.06 27.97 6.53
N ARG A 8 -38.33 28.00 7.83
CA ARG A 8 -37.41 28.52 8.84
C ARG A 8 -36.30 27.52 9.21
N PHE A 9 -36.55 26.22 9.04
CA PHE A 9 -35.59 25.15 9.36
C PHE A 9 -34.76 24.66 8.16
N LEU A 10 -35.25 24.87 6.93
CA LEU A 10 -34.55 24.56 5.69
C LEU A 10 -33.09 25.08 5.62
N PRO A 11 -32.77 26.34 5.98
CA PRO A 11 -31.39 26.81 5.95
C PRO A 11 -30.50 26.13 7.00
N PHE A 12 -31.07 25.75 8.15
CA PHE A 12 -30.35 25.01 9.19
C PHE A 12 -30.02 23.59 8.75
N SER A 13 -30.97 22.87 8.13
CA SER A 13 -30.72 21.54 7.58
C SER A 13 -29.70 21.56 6.45
N PHE A 14 -29.71 22.59 5.60
CA PHE A 14 -28.74 22.74 4.51
C PHE A 14 -27.32 22.99 5.03
N LEU A 15 -27.19 23.82 6.08
CA LEU A 15 -25.91 24.08 6.74
C LEU A 15 -25.33 22.82 7.42
N VAL A 16 -26.18 22.02 8.07
CA VAL A 16 -25.76 20.76 8.70
C VAL A 16 -25.29 19.75 7.65
N CYS A 17 -25.98 19.63 6.51
CA CYS A 17 -25.53 18.79 5.40
C CYS A 17 -24.19 19.25 4.82
N LEU A 18 -23.97 20.56 4.68
CA LEU A 18 -22.69 21.13 4.20
C LEU A 18 -21.54 20.83 5.16
N VAL A 19 -21.75 20.94 6.47
CA VAL A 19 -20.73 20.63 7.48
C VAL A 19 -20.44 19.12 7.53
N LEU A 20 -21.47 18.27 7.40
CA LEU A 20 -21.29 16.82 7.32
C LEU A 20 -20.55 16.38 6.05
N GLN A 21 -20.87 16.99 4.89
CA GLN A 21 -20.14 16.71 3.64
C GLN A 21 -18.67 17.16 3.71
N ALA A 22 -18.40 18.32 4.29
CA ALA A 22 -17.03 18.78 4.55
C ALA A 22 -16.28 17.85 5.52
N SER A 23 -16.97 17.31 6.53
CA SER A 23 -16.38 16.37 7.49
C SER A 23 -16.08 15.01 6.85
N SER A 24 -16.94 14.50 5.95
CA SER A 24 -16.66 13.27 5.18
C SER A 24 -15.53 13.46 4.17
N ALA A 25 -15.39 14.66 3.59
CA ALA A 25 -14.28 14.96 2.68
C ALA A 25 -12.93 15.13 3.40
N MET A 26 -12.94 15.42 4.70
CA MET A 26 -11.74 15.51 5.55
C MET A 26 -11.35 14.21 6.24
N ALA A 27 -12.15 13.15 6.10
CA ALA A 27 -11.70 11.80 6.43
C ALA A 27 -10.81 11.30 5.29
N ASN A 28 -9.58 11.81 5.23
CA ASN A 28 -8.55 11.19 4.40
C ASN A 28 -8.31 9.81 5.02
N THR A 29 -8.87 8.77 4.41
CA THR A 29 -8.64 7.39 4.83
C THR A 29 -7.16 7.11 4.62
N GLY A 30 -6.38 7.21 5.69
CA GLY A 30 -4.99 6.82 5.66
C GLY A 30 -4.93 5.36 5.25
N THR A 31 -4.33 5.10 4.09
CA THR A 31 -4.11 3.75 3.56
C THR A 31 -3.10 2.98 4.41
N GLY A 32 -2.31 3.69 5.21
CA GLY A 32 -1.15 3.14 5.90
C GLY A 32 0.10 3.17 5.02
N LEU A 33 -0.02 3.50 3.74
CA LEU A 33 1.11 3.61 2.82
C LEU A 33 1.81 4.99 2.89
N GLU A 34 1.26 5.97 3.62
CA GLU A 34 1.79 7.33 3.66
C GLU A 34 3.11 7.44 4.43
N MET A 35 4.22 7.67 3.74
CA MET A 35 5.58 7.61 4.28
C MET A 35 6.26 8.98 4.34
N THR A 36 7.16 9.14 5.32
CA THR A 36 8.20 10.17 5.26
C THR A 36 9.32 9.69 4.37
N LYS A 37 9.72 10.53 3.39
CA LYS A 37 10.65 10.16 2.29
C LYS A 37 10.11 8.98 1.46
N PRO A 38 9.00 9.19 0.73
CA PRO A 38 8.37 8.14 -0.03
C PRO A 38 9.15 7.72 -1.28
N ASP A 39 10.07 8.57 -1.74
CA ASP A 39 11.02 8.33 -2.82
C ASP A 39 12.08 7.27 -2.49
N HIS A 40 12.09 6.73 -1.27
CA HIS A 40 13.00 5.66 -0.83
C HIS A 40 12.21 4.44 -0.34
N LEU A 41 12.50 3.26 -0.89
CA LEU A 41 11.91 1.99 -0.50
C LEU A 41 13.01 0.96 -0.26
N TYR A 42 12.81 0.04 0.70
CA TYR A 42 13.69 -1.11 0.86
C TYR A 42 12.91 -2.38 0.58
N VAL A 43 13.43 -3.21 -0.32
CA VAL A 43 12.85 -4.51 -0.67
C VAL A 43 13.69 -5.60 -0.02
N VAL A 44 13.03 -6.55 0.62
CA VAL A 44 13.63 -7.71 1.29
C VAL A 44 13.15 -8.96 0.56
N TYR A 45 14.10 -9.75 0.08
CA TYR A 45 13.84 -10.96 -0.69
C TYR A 45 13.92 -12.20 0.22
N THR A 46 13.01 -13.14 0.03
CA THR A 46 13.05 -14.47 0.64
C THR A 46 12.62 -15.49 -0.41
N VAL A 47 13.59 -16.03 -1.13
CA VAL A 47 13.37 -16.99 -2.22
C VAL A 47 13.77 -18.37 -1.71
N GLU A 48 12.79 -19.26 -1.53
CA GLU A 48 13.03 -20.63 -1.06
C GLU A 48 13.41 -21.61 -2.18
N PRO A 49 12.79 -21.57 -3.38
CA PRO A 49 13.12 -22.50 -4.45
C PRO A 49 14.50 -22.19 -5.07
N ASP A 50 15.36 -23.22 -5.16
CA ASP A 50 16.74 -23.09 -5.66
C ASP A 50 16.82 -22.73 -7.16
N ASP A 51 15.75 -22.97 -7.91
CA ASP A 51 15.65 -22.74 -9.34
C ASP A 51 15.22 -21.31 -9.71
N VAL A 52 14.75 -20.52 -8.74
CA VAL A 52 14.38 -19.11 -8.94
C VAL A 52 15.59 -18.21 -8.77
N ASP A 53 15.91 -17.43 -9.80
CA ASP A 53 17.02 -16.48 -9.77
C ASP A 53 16.62 -15.17 -9.07
N GLU A 54 17.10 -14.98 -7.84
CA GLU A 54 16.88 -13.74 -7.07
C GLU A 54 17.33 -12.48 -7.84
N SER A 55 18.37 -12.57 -8.66
CA SER A 55 18.87 -11.41 -9.42
C SER A 55 17.93 -10.99 -10.56
N GLU A 56 17.15 -11.91 -11.09
CA GLU A 56 16.12 -11.61 -12.09
C GLU A 56 14.92 -10.91 -11.43
N LEU A 57 14.51 -11.38 -10.24
CA LEU A 57 13.49 -10.72 -9.42
C LEU A 57 13.91 -9.30 -9.00
N GLU A 58 15.17 -9.13 -8.58
CA GLU A 58 15.75 -7.82 -8.27
C GLU A 58 15.69 -6.89 -9.49
N ALA A 59 16.09 -7.37 -10.67
CA ALA A 59 16.09 -6.57 -11.89
C ALA A 59 14.69 -6.10 -12.30
N ILE A 60 13.67 -6.96 -12.17
CA ILE A 60 12.26 -6.63 -12.43
C ILE A 60 11.82 -5.50 -11.50
N ILE A 61 11.97 -5.70 -10.18
CA ILE A 61 11.51 -4.76 -9.17
C ILE A 61 12.27 -3.44 -9.26
N ASP A 62 13.59 -3.46 -9.43
CA ASP A 62 14.39 -2.24 -9.58
C ASP A 62 13.99 -1.45 -10.83
N GLY A 63 13.66 -2.14 -11.93
CA GLY A 63 13.15 -1.52 -13.14
C GLY A 63 11.85 -0.74 -12.90
N GLN A 64 10.90 -1.35 -12.19
CA GLN A 64 9.60 -0.74 -11.90
C GLN A 64 9.71 0.39 -10.86
N LEU A 65 10.51 0.21 -9.81
CA LEU A 65 10.80 1.28 -8.84
C LEU A 65 11.48 2.47 -9.51
N TYR A 66 12.46 2.23 -10.38
CA TYR A 66 13.13 3.28 -11.13
C TYR A 66 12.16 4.05 -12.03
N ALA A 67 11.26 3.35 -12.74
CA ALA A 67 10.22 3.98 -13.56
C ALA A 67 9.27 4.87 -12.74
N ALA A 68 9.06 4.53 -11.47
CA ALA A 68 8.26 5.31 -10.52
C ALA A 68 9.05 6.42 -9.80
N ASN A 69 10.32 6.64 -10.13
CA ASN A 69 11.24 7.54 -9.41
C ASN A 69 11.42 7.19 -7.92
N ILE A 70 11.33 5.90 -7.58
CA ILE A 70 11.58 5.38 -6.24
C ILE A 70 12.97 4.75 -6.22
N GLN A 71 13.80 5.15 -5.25
CA GLN A 71 15.15 4.64 -5.06
C GLN A 71 15.12 3.48 -4.07
N GLN A 72 15.74 2.37 -4.45
CA GLN A 72 15.98 1.26 -3.54
C GLN A 72 17.07 1.68 -2.54
N ASN A 73 16.73 1.79 -1.25
CA ASN A 73 17.62 2.26 -0.20
C ASN A 73 17.28 1.58 1.14
N PRO A 74 18.26 1.04 1.89
CA PRO A 74 18.01 0.40 3.17
C PRO A 74 17.29 1.31 4.16
N ARG A 75 16.26 0.78 4.81
CA ARG A 75 15.55 1.41 5.93
C ARG A 75 14.88 0.37 6.81
N ASP A 76 14.79 0.66 8.11
CA ASP A 76 14.25 -0.25 9.12
C ASP A 76 12.80 0.09 9.51
N ASP A 77 12.34 1.30 9.16
CA ASP A 77 11.01 1.81 9.52
C ASP A 77 9.92 1.44 8.51
N ALA A 78 10.30 0.95 7.31
CA ALA A 78 9.37 0.49 6.27
C ALA A 78 10.06 -0.43 5.25
N GLN A 79 9.52 -1.62 5.04
CA GLN A 79 10.12 -2.65 4.19
C GLN A 79 9.04 -3.35 3.37
N LEU A 80 9.33 -3.57 2.09
CA LEU A 80 8.53 -4.39 1.19
C LEU A 80 9.15 -5.78 1.12
N PHE A 81 8.42 -6.81 1.49
CA PHE A 81 8.90 -8.19 1.53
C PHE A 81 8.38 -8.91 0.30
N LEU A 82 9.29 -9.34 -0.58
CA LEU A 82 9.00 -10.29 -1.66
C LEU A 82 9.39 -11.68 -1.16
N ARG A 83 8.44 -12.60 -1.13
CA ARG A 83 8.72 -13.99 -0.77
C ARG A 83 8.17 -14.95 -1.82
N VAL A 84 9.02 -15.87 -2.24
CA VAL A 84 8.70 -16.93 -3.18
C VAL A 84 8.90 -18.27 -2.47
N GLU A 85 7.86 -19.10 -2.49
CA GLU A 85 7.87 -20.47 -1.96
C GLU A 85 7.41 -21.43 -3.06
N GLU A 86 7.72 -22.72 -2.96
CA GLU A 86 7.21 -23.76 -3.85
C GLU A 86 6.44 -24.80 -3.03
N HIS A 87 5.21 -25.11 -3.45
CA HIS A 87 4.37 -26.12 -2.81
C HIS A 87 3.72 -27.00 -3.86
N ALA A 88 4.00 -28.30 -3.78
CA ALA A 88 3.45 -29.33 -4.68
C ALA A 88 3.74 -29.10 -6.18
N GLY A 89 4.87 -28.47 -6.51
CA GLY A 89 5.29 -28.20 -7.89
C GLY A 89 4.72 -26.91 -8.48
N GLU A 90 4.09 -26.06 -7.65
CA GLU A 90 3.59 -24.74 -8.02
C GLU A 90 4.21 -23.68 -7.11
N TYR A 91 4.47 -22.49 -7.66
CA TYR A 91 5.01 -21.38 -6.88
C TYR A 91 3.91 -20.62 -6.14
N LEU A 92 4.28 -20.10 -4.96
CA LEU A 92 3.53 -19.14 -4.17
C LEU A 92 4.32 -17.85 -4.07
N LEU A 93 3.65 -16.74 -4.32
CA LEU A 93 4.25 -15.41 -4.30
C LEU A 93 3.54 -14.54 -3.27
N TYR A 94 4.31 -13.91 -2.39
CA TYR A 94 3.84 -12.95 -1.41
C TYR A 94 4.57 -11.62 -1.62
N LEU A 95 3.81 -10.52 -1.59
CA LEU A 95 4.35 -9.17 -1.58
C LEU A 95 3.70 -8.38 -0.45
N ASP A 96 4.43 -8.14 0.64
CA ASP A 96 3.89 -7.56 1.87
C ASP A 96 4.65 -6.28 2.26
N PHE A 97 3.95 -5.18 2.52
CA PHE A 97 4.56 -3.94 3.00
C PHE A 97 4.30 -3.74 4.49
N SER A 98 5.39 -3.69 5.25
CA SER A 98 5.38 -3.44 6.70
C SER A 98 6.05 -2.11 7.04
N ARG A 99 5.57 -1.45 8.07
CA ARG A 99 6.16 -0.20 8.56
C ARG A 99 5.89 0.06 10.03
N THR A 100 6.66 0.98 10.62
CA THR A 100 6.34 1.59 11.90
C THR A 100 5.28 2.67 11.72
N MET A 101 4.11 2.48 12.33
CA MET A 101 3.05 3.47 12.40
C MET A 101 3.07 4.20 13.75
N SER A 102 2.89 5.52 13.72
CA SER A 102 2.71 6.34 14.93
C SER A 102 1.26 6.81 15.04
N TYR A 103 0.62 6.60 16.18
CA TYR A 103 -0.75 7.03 16.44
C TYR A 103 -0.87 7.69 17.81
N ARG A 104 -1.84 8.59 18.00
CA ARG A 104 -2.02 9.32 19.26
C ARG A 104 -3.28 8.89 19.99
N VAL A 105 -3.16 8.62 21.28
CA VAL A 105 -4.28 8.32 22.20
C VAL A 105 -4.15 9.23 23.41
N ASN A 106 -5.18 10.01 23.73
CA ASN A 106 -5.20 10.94 24.87
C ASN A 106 -4.00 11.92 24.93
N GLY A 107 -3.48 12.35 23.78
CA GLY A 107 -2.33 13.25 23.69
C GLY A 107 -0.96 12.57 23.76
N GLU A 108 -0.91 11.28 24.11
CA GLU A 108 0.30 10.46 24.06
C GLU A 108 0.48 9.84 22.68
N CYS A 109 1.74 9.74 22.23
CA CYS A 109 2.10 9.15 20.94
C CYS A 109 2.62 7.73 21.15
N TYR A 110 2.00 6.77 20.47
CA TYR A 110 2.34 5.35 20.47
C TYR A 110 2.92 4.96 19.11
N LYS A 111 3.78 3.95 19.11
CA LYS A 111 4.36 3.35 17.90
C LYS A 111 4.07 1.87 17.85
N LYS A 112 3.78 1.35 16.65
CA LYS A 112 3.60 -0.07 16.41
C LYS A 112 4.03 -0.42 15.00
N ASP A 113 4.78 -1.50 14.86
CA ASP A 113 5.11 -2.07 13.56
C ASP A 113 3.95 -2.94 13.08
N GLY A 114 3.68 -2.91 11.77
CA GLY A 114 2.65 -3.75 11.20
C GLY A 114 2.61 -3.72 9.69
N PHE A 115 2.09 -4.82 9.14
CA PHE A 115 1.72 -4.92 7.73
C PHE A 115 0.50 -4.05 7.46
N VAL A 116 0.63 -3.20 6.45
CA VAL A 116 -0.40 -2.23 6.05
C VAL A 116 -0.91 -2.48 4.64
N TRP A 117 -0.18 -3.27 3.86
CA TRP A 117 -0.55 -3.68 2.52
C TRP A 117 0.05 -5.04 2.22
N GLY A 118 -0.64 -5.85 1.42
CA GLY A 118 -0.13 -7.14 1.00
C GLY A 118 -0.94 -7.71 -0.16
N ARG A 119 -0.27 -8.49 -1.00
CA ARG A 119 -0.86 -9.31 -2.06
C ARG A 119 -0.23 -10.68 -2.10
N TYR A 120 -0.97 -11.62 -2.68
CA TYR A 120 -0.61 -13.02 -2.75
C TYR A 120 -1.09 -13.62 -4.07
N ALA A 121 -0.22 -14.37 -4.72
CA ALA A 121 -0.52 -15.17 -5.90
C ALA A 121 -0.12 -16.65 -5.66
N LYS A 122 -0.86 -17.56 -6.29
CA LYS A 122 -0.72 -19.01 -6.12
C LYS A 122 -1.10 -19.75 -7.39
N ASP A 123 -0.89 -21.05 -7.37
CA ASP A 123 -1.12 -21.95 -8.49
C ASP A 123 -0.29 -21.52 -9.73
N ILE A 124 0.88 -20.91 -9.50
CA ILE A 124 1.81 -20.43 -10.53
C ILE A 124 2.58 -21.65 -11.04
N ALA A 125 2.34 -22.03 -12.29
CA ALA A 125 2.75 -23.33 -12.83
C ALA A 125 4.20 -23.35 -13.34
N ASP A 126 4.74 -22.19 -13.69
CA ASP A 126 6.07 -22.05 -14.27
C ASP A 126 6.71 -20.68 -13.96
N MET A 127 7.98 -20.57 -14.32
CA MET A 127 8.82 -19.40 -14.03
C MET A 127 8.41 -18.16 -14.82
N ASP A 128 7.88 -18.32 -16.03
CA ASP A 128 7.40 -17.18 -16.82
C ASP A 128 6.18 -16.56 -16.12
N GLU A 129 5.23 -17.39 -15.67
CA GLU A 129 4.06 -16.94 -14.89
C GLU A 129 4.46 -16.33 -13.53
N LEU A 130 5.53 -16.82 -12.90
CA LEU A 130 6.07 -16.24 -11.68
C LEU A 130 6.54 -14.79 -11.92
N TYR A 131 7.33 -14.56 -12.96
CA TYR A 131 7.85 -13.22 -13.27
C TYR A 131 6.75 -12.26 -13.70
N GLU A 132 5.78 -12.71 -14.50
CA GLU A 132 4.59 -11.91 -14.81
C GLU A 132 3.80 -11.55 -13.55
N SER A 133 3.68 -12.49 -12.61
CA SER A 133 3.01 -12.25 -11.32
C SER A 133 3.75 -11.24 -10.47
N VAL A 134 5.09 -11.30 -10.44
CA VAL A 134 5.94 -10.34 -9.73
C VAL A 134 5.74 -8.94 -10.31
N GLU A 135 5.86 -8.79 -11.63
CA GLU A 135 5.65 -7.52 -12.34
C GLU A 135 4.28 -6.92 -12.01
N PHE A 136 3.22 -7.73 -12.07
CA PHE A 136 1.87 -7.28 -11.78
C PHE A 136 1.70 -6.80 -10.33
N LEU A 137 2.19 -7.57 -9.35
CA LEU A 137 2.02 -7.23 -7.93
C LEU A 137 2.79 -5.97 -7.53
N ILE A 138 4.00 -5.79 -8.04
CA ILE A 138 4.78 -4.58 -7.73
C ILE A 138 4.23 -3.35 -8.45
N ASP A 139 3.68 -3.47 -9.67
CA ASP A 139 2.97 -2.37 -10.32
C ASP A 139 1.75 -1.93 -9.51
N GLU A 140 0.95 -2.88 -9.01
CA GLU A 140 -0.19 -2.60 -8.14
C GLU A 140 0.26 -1.89 -6.85
N PHE A 141 1.33 -2.38 -6.23
CA PHE A 141 1.92 -1.73 -5.05
C PHE A 141 2.36 -0.30 -5.35
N ILE A 142 3.13 -0.09 -6.43
CA ILE A 142 3.65 1.22 -6.82
C ILE A 142 2.51 2.19 -7.11
N GLU A 143 1.44 1.74 -7.77
CA GLU A 143 0.27 2.57 -8.05
C GLU A 143 -0.38 3.05 -6.75
N GLU A 144 -0.68 2.14 -5.82
CA GLU A 144 -1.28 2.49 -4.53
C GLU A 144 -0.35 3.36 -3.66
N TYR A 145 0.93 3.01 -3.61
CA TYR A 145 1.95 3.70 -2.85
C TYR A 145 2.17 5.13 -3.38
N SER A 146 2.24 5.31 -4.70
CA SER A 146 2.40 6.62 -5.34
C SER A 146 1.17 7.50 -5.10
N LYS A 147 -0.04 6.94 -5.19
CA LYS A 147 -1.28 7.66 -4.85
C LYS A 147 -1.31 8.13 -3.40
N ALA A 148 -0.92 7.27 -2.46
CA ALA A 148 -0.88 7.62 -1.03
C ALA A 148 0.15 8.72 -0.74
N ASN A 149 1.27 8.73 -1.47
CA ASN A 149 2.40 9.61 -1.21
C ASN A 149 2.51 10.84 -2.12
N LYS A 150 1.66 10.94 -3.15
CA LYS A 150 1.65 12.01 -4.16
C LYS A 150 2.98 12.13 -4.91
N LEU A 151 3.53 10.97 -5.29
CA LEU A 151 4.68 10.84 -6.17
C LEU A 151 4.30 11.11 -7.63
#